data_AF-A0A2X1K9L6-F1
#
_entry.id   AF-A0A2X1K9L6-F1
#
_cell.length_a   1.000
_cell.length_b   1.000
_cell.length_c   1.000
_cell.angle_alpha   90.00
_cell.angle_beta   90.00
_cell.angle_gamma   90.00
#
_symmetry.space_group_name_H-M   'P 1'
#
loop_
_entity.id
_entity.type
_entity.pdbx_description
1 polymer ?
#
loop_
_entity_poly.entity_id
_entity_poly.type
_entity_poly.pdbx_seq_one_letter_code
_entity_poly.pdbx_strand_id
1 'polypeptide(L)' 'MLILKNVTAVQLHPAKVQEGVDIAIENDVIVAIGDALTQRYPTPASKRCMAGL' A
#
# COMPACT_ATOMS: atom_id res chain seq x y z
N MET A 1 -10.04 3.28 6.97
CA MET A 1 -8.73 3.21 6.31
C MET A 1 -8.18 1.79 6.33
N LEU A 2 -7.74 1.31 5.17
CA LEU A 2 -7.14 0.01 4.94
C LEU A 2 -5.67 0.20 4.56
N ILE A 3 -4.75 -0.55 5.17
CA ILE A 3 -3.35 -0.61 4.72
C ILE A 3 -3.06 -1.99 4.15
N LEU A 4 -2.62 -2.00 2.89
CA LEU A 4 -2.00 -3.16 2.25
C LEU A 4 -0.51 -3.12 2.54
N LYS A 5 0.04 -4.22 3.07
CA LYS A 5 1.46 -4.33 3.41
C LYS A 5 2.24 -5.19 2.43
N ASN A 6 3.50 -4.81 2.18
CA ASN A 6 4.46 -5.56 1.38
C ASN A 6 3.89 -5.93 -0.01
N VAL A 7 3.39 -4.92 -0.72
CA VAL A 7 2.76 -5.06 -2.03
C VAL A 7 3.62 -4.48 -3.13
N THR A 8 3.32 -4.87 -4.37
CA THR A 8 3.92 -4.26 -5.56
C THR A 8 2.98 -3.19 -6.11
N ALA A 9 3.40 -1.93 -6.04
CA ALA A 9 2.69 -0.80 -6.62
C ALA A 9 3.13 -0.58 -8.08
N VAL A 10 2.17 -0.58 -9.00
CA VAL A 10 2.39 -0.29 -10.42
C VAL A 10 1.73 1.03 -10.76
N GLN A 11 2.52 2.02 -11.14
CA GLN A 11 2.08 3.28 -11.71
C GLN A 11 2.24 3.22 -13.23
N LEU A 12 1.18 3.57 -13.96
CA LEU A 12 1.20 3.52 -15.43
C LEU A 12 1.87 4.74 -16.05
N HIS A 13 1.72 5.94 -15.45
CA HIS A 13 2.30 7.19 -15.97
C HIS A 13 2.79 8.15 -14.86
N PRO A 14 4.09 8.56 -14.88
CA PRO A 14 5.17 7.85 -15.59
C PRO A 14 5.22 6.39 -15.14
N ALA A 15 5.64 5.49 -16.03
CA ALA A 15 5.70 4.07 -15.72
C ALA A 15 6.68 3.83 -14.56
N LYS A 16 6.20 3.26 -13.46
CA LYS A 16 7.02 2.96 -12.28
C LYS A 16 6.48 1.71 -11.58
N VAL A 17 7.38 0.82 -11.21
CA VAL A 17 7.08 -0.34 -10.37
C VAL A 17 7.86 -0.20 -9.07
N GLN A 18 7.18 -0.38 -7.94
CA GLN A 18 7.77 -0.31 -6.61
C GLN A 18 7.35 -1.56 -5.84
N GLU A 19 8.33 -2.37 -5.44
CA GLU A 19 8.11 -3.61 -4.70
C GLU A 19 8.30 -3.39 -3.20
N GLY A 20 7.61 -4.19 -2.39
CA GLY A 20 7.76 -4.19 -0.93
C GLY A 20 7.19 -2.95 -0.23
N VAL A 21 6.35 -2.16 -0.91
CA VAL A 21 5.77 -0.93 -0.35
C VAL A 21 4.47 -1.21 0.39
N ASP A 22 4.07 -0.28 1.25
CA ASP A 22 2.71 -0.23 1.80
C ASP A 22 1.83 0.71 0.94
N ILE A 23 0.53 0.40 0.85
CA ILE A 23 -0.48 1.26 0.21
C ILE A 23 -1.60 1.54 1.22
N ALA A 24 -1.85 2.82 1.49
CA ALA A 24 -2.98 3.27 2.30
C ALA A 24 -4.17 3.63 1.39
N ILE A 25 -5.32 3.05 1.72
CA ILE A 25 -6.58 3.21 1.00
C ILE A 25 -7.64 3.74 1.96
N GLU A 26 -8.32 4.81 1.57
CA GLU A 26 -9.42 5.42 2.31
C GLU A 26 -10.56 5.73 1.36
N ASN A 27 -11.77 5.24 1.68
CA ASN A 27 -12.98 5.40 0.85
C ASN A 27 -12.73 5.07 -0.63
N ASP A 28 -12.06 3.94 -0.89
CA ASP A 28 -11.68 3.46 -2.23
C ASP A 28 -10.68 4.33 -2.99
N VAL A 29 -10.06 5.31 -2.32
CA VAL A 29 -9.02 6.18 -2.88
C VAL A 29 -7.66 5.82 -2.27
N ILE A 30 -6.62 5.74 -3.11
CA ILE A 30 -5.24 5.61 -2.64
C ILE A 30 -4.78 6.97 -2.11
N VAL A 31 -4.54 7.05 -0.80
CA VAL A 31 -4.13 8.29 -0.12
C VAL A 31 -2.62 8.38 0.10
N ALA A 32 -1.92 7.23 0.17
CA ALA A 32 -0.47 7.18 0.29
C ALA A 32 0.11 5.86 -0.23
N ILE A 33 1.33 5.94 -0.75
CA ILE A 33 2.16 4.79 -1.15
C ILE A 33 3.55 5.04 -0.56
N GLY A 34 4.14 4.05 0.11
CA GLY A 34 5.48 4.16 0.67
C GLY A 34 5.71 3.20 1.84
N ASP A 35 6.81 3.40 2.56
CA ASP A 35 7.19 2.51 3.66
C ASP A 35 6.58 2.94 5.00
N ALA A 36 6.40 1.96 5.89
CA ALA A 36 6.00 2.18 7.28
C ALA A 36 4.70 3.00 7.45
N LEU A 37 3.75 2.89 6.51
CA LEU A 37 2.49 3.65 6.56
C LEU A 37 1.65 3.33 7.81
N THR A 38 1.90 2.17 8.44
CA THR A 38 1.27 1.82 9.72
C THR A 38 1.75 2.67 10.90
N GLN A 39 2.94 3.28 10.83
CA GLN A 39 3.39 4.23 11.86
C GLN A 39 2.69 5.57 11.69
N ARG A 40 2.47 5.98 10.44
CA ARG A 40 1.79 7.24 10.09
C ARG A 40 0.29 7.18 10.30
N TYR A 41 -0.29 5.99 10.14
CA TYR A 41 -1.68 5.69 10.41
C TYR A 41 -1.73 4.49 11.38
N PRO A 42 -1.87 4.72 12.70
CA PRO A 42 -1.78 3.66 13.71
C PRO A 42 -3.08 2.88 13.95
N THR A 43 -4.24 3.37 13.49
CA THR A 43 -5.57 2.71 13.62
C THR A 43 -6.15 2.01 12.36
N PRO A 44 -5.42 1.68 11.29
CA PRO A 44 -6.00 1.09 10.09
C PRO A 44 -6.26 -0.40 10.29
N ALA A 45 -7.33 -0.89 9.66
CA ALA A 45 -7.44 -2.31 9.38
C ALA A 45 -6.29 -2.66 8.42
N SER A 46 -5.38 -3.55 8.81
CA SER A 46 -4.26 -3.96 7.95
C SER A 46 -4.56 -5.31 7.32
N LYS A 47 -4.40 -5.42 6.00
CA LYS A 47 -4.45 -6.70 5.27
C LYS A 47 -3.08 -6.97 4.68
N ARG A 48 -2.55 -8.17 4.93
CA ARG A 48 -1.32 -8.65 4.29
C ARG A 48 -1.70 -9.29 2.95
N CYS A 49 -1.19 -8.74 1.85
CA CYS A 49 -1.27 -9.43 0.57
C CYS A 49 -0.12 -10.44 0.51
N MET A 50 -0.47 -11.72 0.42
CA MET A 50 0.50 -12.76 0.08
C MET A 50 0.60 -12.79 -1.44
N ALA A 51 1.78 -12.50 -1.99
CA ALA A 51 2.07 -12.84 -3.37
C ALA A 51 2.08 -14.36 -3.48
N GLY A 52 1.15 -14.93 -4.27
CA GLY A 52 1.15 -16.35 -4.58
C GLY A 52 2.39 -16.69 -5.40
N LEU A 53 3.14 -17.70 -4.94
CA LEU A 53 4.14 -18.43 -5.72
C LEU A 53 3.49 -19.15 -6.90
#